data_AF-A0A6I2MUI2-F1
#
_entry.id   AF-A0A6I2MUI2-F1
#
_cell.length_a   1.000
_cell.length_b   1.000
_cell.length_c   1.000
_cell.angle_alpha   90.00
_cell.angle_beta   90.00
_cell.angle_gamma   90.00
#
_symmetry.space_group_name_H-M   'P 1'
#
loop_
_entity.id
_entity.type
_entity.pdbx_description
1 polymer ?
#
loop_
_entity_poly.entity_id
_entity_poly.type
_entity_poly.pdbx_seq_one_letter_code
_entity_poly.pdbx_strand_id
1 'polypeptide(L)'
;METTEIRRKIEAYEIKIEESLTLNKAILKTIQLEKSEKKIRSILVYRTIDLFLFAFLTLYLGNYVVTHWSETHLAISAIIVSVFVLIALAGSIGQVALLQQIDFSKPLVDIRKKIQLVNTQNILFIKLILLSIPLWWSFSLLSLDVFLGFDLYTHLNDVFISWYLICNTALVIPIIWLINKLTYKNTHIGWVRKTIGLFSGKKTRKATEYLNEIEDLEGLTHL
;
A
#
# COMPACT_ATOMS: atom_id res chain seq x y z
N MET A 1 33.91 30.39 -50.95
CA MET A 1 32.88 29.43 -51.44
C MET A 1 32.92 28.14 -50.61
N GLU A 2 34.08 27.55 -50.34
CA GLU A 2 34.21 26.36 -49.45
C GLU A 2 33.80 26.62 -47.99
N THR A 3 34.16 27.77 -47.42
CA THR A 3 33.83 28.12 -46.01
C THR A 3 32.34 28.24 -45.75
N THR A 4 31.58 28.72 -46.73
CA THR A 4 30.11 28.82 -46.67
C THR A 4 29.43 27.45 -46.78
N GLU A 5 30.00 26.52 -47.55
CA GLU A 5 29.48 25.15 -47.64
C GLU A 5 29.73 24.33 -46.36
N ILE A 6 30.91 24.50 -45.75
CA ILE A 6 31.23 23.85 -44.47
C ILE A 6 30.28 24.34 -43.37
N ARG A 7 30.06 25.65 -43.25
CA ARG A 7 29.09 26.21 -42.29
C ARG A 7 27.70 25.67 -42.48
N ARG A 8 27.23 25.61 -43.74
CA ARG A 8 25.91 25.07 -44.07
C ARG A 8 25.76 23.59 -43.70
N LYS A 9 26.83 22.79 -43.85
CA LYS A 9 26.84 21.40 -43.39
C LYS A 9 26.79 21.30 -41.87
N ILE A 10 27.55 22.14 -41.15
CA ILE A 10 27.53 22.18 -39.68
C ILE A 10 26.13 22.53 -39.17
N GLU A 11 25.51 23.59 -39.68
CA GLU A 11 24.14 24.00 -39.31
C GLU A 11 23.13 22.87 -39.59
N ALA A 12 23.23 22.19 -40.73
CA ALA A 12 22.36 21.05 -41.05
C ALA A 12 22.58 19.85 -40.11
N TYR A 13 23.81 19.63 -39.63
CA TYR A 13 24.09 18.60 -38.62
C TYR A 13 23.57 19.01 -37.24
N GLU A 14 23.72 20.28 -36.84
CA GLU A 14 23.19 20.81 -35.59
C GLU A 14 21.67 20.63 -35.51
N ILE A 15 20.94 21.00 -36.57
CA ILE A 15 19.48 20.82 -36.66
C ILE A 15 19.11 19.33 -36.49
N LYS A 16 19.79 18.42 -37.20
CA LYS A 16 19.52 16.98 -37.06
C LYS A 16 19.80 16.44 -35.66
N ILE A 17 20.85 16.95 -35.00
CA ILE A 17 21.18 16.59 -33.62
C ILE A 17 20.08 17.08 -32.68
N GLU A 18 19.62 18.32 -32.83
CA GLU A 18 18.54 18.89 -32.01
C GLU A 18 17.22 18.15 -32.21
N GLU A 19 16.85 17.83 -33.46
CA GLU A 19 15.67 17.04 -33.79
C GLU A 19 15.75 15.65 -33.16
N SER A 20 16.88 14.95 -33.33
CA SER A 20 17.10 13.64 -32.73
C SER A 20 17.06 13.70 -31.20
N LEU A 21 17.65 14.72 -30.59
CA LEU A 21 17.65 14.91 -29.14
C LEU A 21 16.23 15.15 -28.62
N THR A 22 15.46 15.99 -29.31
CA THR A 22 14.07 16.32 -28.96
C THR A 22 13.18 15.08 -29.07
N LEU A 23 13.31 14.32 -30.16
CA LEU A 23 12.62 13.05 -30.34
C LEU A 23 12.99 12.03 -29.26
N ASN A 24 14.29 11.87 -28.96
CA ASN A 24 14.76 10.95 -27.93
C ASN A 24 14.21 11.31 -26.55
N LYS A 25 14.16 12.60 -26.19
CA LYS A 25 13.54 13.08 -24.94
C LYS A 25 12.04 12.77 -24.89
N ALA A 26 11.32 13.00 -25.98
CA ALA A 26 9.89 12.70 -26.07
C ALA A 26 9.60 11.19 -25.94
N ILE A 27 10.41 10.34 -26.59
CA ILE A 27 10.32 8.88 -26.49
C ILE A 27 10.63 8.42 -25.06
N LEU A 28 11.70 8.94 -24.44
CA LEU A 28 12.02 8.59 -23.06
C LEU A 28 10.89 9.00 -22.10
N LYS A 29 10.33 10.19 -22.26
CA LYS A 29 9.19 10.66 -21.45
C LYS A 29 7.99 9.72 -21.55
N THR A 30 7.58 9.35 -22.77
CA THR A 30 6.46 8.43 -22.99
C THR A 30 6.72 7.06 -22.38
N ILE A 31 7.92 6.49 -22.57
CA ILE A 31 8.33 5.23 -21.96
C ILE A 31 8.26 5.29 -20.42
N GLN A 32 8.72 6.37 -19.81
CA GLN A 32 8.69 6.51 -18.35
C GLN A 32 7.27 6.70 -17.81
N LEU A 33 6.41 7.44 -18.51
CA LEU A 33 4.99 7.56 -18.18
C LEU A 33 4.30 6.20 -18.23
N GLU A 34 4.47 5.46 -19.32
CA GLU A 34 3.89 4.12 -19.48
C GLU A 34 4.37 3.14 -18.41
N LYS A 35 5.66 3.18 -18.05
CA LYS A 35 6.20 2.38 -16.95
C LYS A 35 5.54 2.72 -15.61
N SER A 36 5.37 4.01 -15.33
CA SER A 36 4.69 4.48 -14.12
C SER A 36 3.24 4.04 -14.08
N GLU A 37 2.51 4.23 -15.18
CA GLU A 37 1.13 3.79 -15.37
C GLU A 37 0.99 2.28 -15.16
N LYS A 38 1.84 1.48 -15.81
CA LYS A 38 1.83 0.02 -15.66
C LYS A 38 2.05 -0.41 -14.21
N LYS A 39 2.90 0.29 -13.43
CA LYS A 39 3.07 0.01 -12.00
C LYS A 39 1.80 0.33 -11.21
N ILE A 40 1.18 1.48 -11.45
CA ILE A 40 -0.06 1.88 -10.77
C ILE A 40 -1.22 0.94 -11.14
N ARG A 41 -1.41 0.63 -12.42
CA ARG A 41 -2.42 -0.31 -12.90
C ARG A 41 -2.22 -1.71 -12.33
N SER A 42 -0.98 -2.17 -12.21
CA SER A 42 -0.68 -3.42 -11.50
C SER A 42 -1.16 -3.38 -10.05
N ILE A 43 -0.90 -2.29 -9.31
CA ILE A 43 -1.39 -2.14 -7.93
C ILE A 43 -2.92 -2.20 -7.90
N LEU A 44 -3.59 -1.50 -8.81
CA LEU A 44 -5.05 -1.49 -8.91
C LEU A 44 -5.60 -2.91 -9.07
N VAL A 45 -5.06 -3.71 -10.00
CA VAL A 45 -5.50 -5.12 -10.20
C VAL A 45 -5.36 -5.94 -8.92
N TYR A 46 -4.22 -5.87 -8.24
CA TYR A 46 -4.03 -6.60 -6.97
C TYR A 46 -5.02 -6.13 -5.89
N ARG A 47 -5.27 -4.82 -5.78
CA ARG A 47 -6.23 -4.29 -4.80
C ARG A 47 -7.68 -4.62 -5.13
N THR A 48 -8.03 -4.74 -6.41
CA THR A 48 -9.35 -5.23 -6.83
C THR A 48 -9.52 -6.71 -6.46
N ILE A 49 -8.48 -7.54 -6.62
CA ILE A 49 -8.52 -8.94 -6.17
C ILE A 49 -8.68 -9.01 -4.64
N ASP A 50 -7.91 -8.22 -3.88
CA ASP A 50 -8.03 -8.13 -2.41
C ASP A 50 -9.45 -7.74 -1.99
N LEU A 51 -10.10 -6.81 -2.70
CA LEU A 51 -11.46 -6.36 -2.43
C LEU A 51 -12.45 -7.52 -2.56
N PHE A 52 -12.39 -8.29 -3.64
CA PHE A 52 -13.27 -9.46 -3.81
C PHE A 52 -13.01 -10.53 -2.75
N LEU A 53 -11.75 -10.76 -2.41
CA LEU A 53 -11.37 -11.71 -1.36
C LEU A 53 -11.93 -11.28 0.01
N PHE A 54 -11.77 -10.01 0.40
CA PHE A 54 -12.28 -9.51 1.67
C PHE A 54 -13.81 -9.47 1.70
N ALA A 55 -14.47 -9.13 0.59
CA ALA A 55 -15.93 -9.18 0.50
C ALA A 55 -16.45 -10.61 0.70
N PHE A 56 -15.83 -11.59 0.04
CA PHE A 56 -16.14 -13.01 0.25
C PHE A 56 -15.92 -13.43 1.71
N LEU A 57 -14.77 -13.06 2.29
CA LEU A 57 -14.44 -13.39 3.67
C LEU A 57 -15.42 -12.76 4.67
N THR A 58 -15.86 -11.52 4.45
CA THR A 58 -16.89 -10.88 5.28
C THR A 58 -18.20 -11.68 5.28
N LEU A 59 -18.67 -12.14 4.12
CA LEU A 59 -19.88 -12.95 4.02
C LEU A 59 -19.71 -14.30 4.72
N TYR A 60 -18.57 -14.95 4.50
CA TYR A 60 -18.23 -16.22 5.13
C TYR A 60 -18.21 -16.11 6.65
N LEU A 61 -17.49 -15.11 7.20
CA LEU A 61 -17.42 -14.89 8.63
C LEU A 61 -18.77 -14.50 9.24
N GLY A 62 -19.57 -13.71 8.52
CA GLY A 62 -20.94 -13.39 8.94
C GLY A 62 -21.80 -14.64 9.08
N ASN A 63 -21.71 -15.58 8.14
CA ASN A 63 -22.40 -16.86 8.24
C ASN A 63 -21.86 -17.70 9.41
N TYR A 64 -20.54 -17.77 9.56
CA TYR A 64 -19.88 -18.53 10.63
C TYR A 64 -20.30 -18.06 12.04
N VAL A 65 -20.43 -16.75 12.26
CA VAL A 65 -20.92 -16.18 13.52
C VAL A 65 -22.35 -16.64 13.84
N VAL A 66 -23.22 -16.72 12.82
CA VAL A 66 -24.62 -17.15 13.00
C VAL A 66 -24.69 -18.65 13.32
N THR A 67 -23.88 -19.48 12.66
CA THR A 67 -23.89 -20.93 12.87
C THR A 67 -23.29 -21.33 14.22
N HIS A 68 -22.27 -20.62 14.70
CA HIS A 68 -21.59 -20.91 15.98
C HIS A 68 -22.01 -19.93 17.09
N TRP A 69 -23.19 -19.34 16.99
CA TRP A 69 -23.67 -18.36 17.98
C TRP A 69 -23.78 -18.94 19.41
N SER A 70 -24.04 -20.25 19.52
CA SER A 70 -24.05 -20.97 20.80
C SER A 70 -22.67 -21.16 21.42
N GLU A 71 -21.61 -21.09 20.63
CA GLU A 71 -20.23 -21.30 21.05
C GLU A 71 -19.54 -19.94 21.23
N THR A 72 -19.75 -19.36 22.42
CA THR A 72 -19.42 -17.96 22.71
C THR A 72 -17.97 -17.58 22.37
N HIS A 73 -16.99 -18.46 22.59
CA HIS A 73 -15.58 -18.18 22.30
C HIS A 73 -15.27 -18.12 20.80
N LEU A 74 -15.87 -19.00 19.99
CA LEU A 74 -15.73 -18.97 18.53
C LEU A 74 -16.50 -17.79 17.94
N ALA A 75 -17.71 -17.52 18.41
CA ALA A 75 -18.51 -16.38 17.98
C ALA A 75 -17.77 -15.05 18.24
N ILE A 76 -17.24 -14.83 19.46
CA ILE A 76 -16.48 -13.63 19.79
C ILE A 76 -15.22 -13.52 18.91
N SER A 77 -14.50 -14.62 18.73
CA SER A 77 -13.29 -14.64 17.89
C SER A 77 -13.60 -14.28 16.44
N ALA A 78 -14.67 -14.84 15.88
CA ALA A 78 -15.15 -14.55 14.54
C ALA A 78 -15.61 -13.10 14.38
N ILE A 79 -16.28 -12.52 15.40
CA ILE A 79 -16.65 -11.10 15.41
C ILE A 79 -15.41 -10.19 15.39
N ILE A 80 -14.42 -10.48 16.24
CA ILE A 80 -13.16 -9.72 16.28
C ILE A 80 -12.49 -9.74 14.91
N VAL A 81 -12.32 -10.92 14.31
CA VAL A 81 -11.71 -11.07 12.98
C VAL A 81 -12.56 -10.35 11.92
N SER A 82 -13.89 -10.42 12.00
CA SER A 82 -14.80 -9.73 11.09
C SER A 82 -14.60 -8.21 11.09
N VAL A 83 -14.40 -7.60 12.26
CA VAL A 83 -14.10 -6.15 12.35
C VAL A 83 -12.84 -5.80 11.57
N PHE A 84 -11.76 -6.58 11.72
CA PHE A 84 -10.52 -6.33 10.97
C PHE A 84 -10.69 -6.55 9.46
N VAL A 85 -11.43 -7.59 9.05
CA VAL A 85 -11.73 -7.84 7.63
C VAL A 85 -12.57 -6.69 7.04
N LEU A 86 -13.56 -6.18 7.77
CA LEU A 86 -14.36 -5.03 7.35
C LEU A 86 -13.52 -3.76 7.17
N ILE A 87 -12.61 -3.48 8.11
CA ILE A 87 -11.72 -2.33 7.99
C ILE A 87 -10.76 -2.52 6.80
N ALA A 88 -10.23 -3.74 6.60
CA ALA A 88 -9.40 -4.05 5.43
C ALA A 88 -10.18 -3.88 4.12
N LEU A 89 -11.42 -4.31 4.06
CA LEU A 89 -12.33 -4.13 2.91
C LEU A 89 -12.56 -2.64 2.63
N ALA A 90 -12.96 -1.86 3.63
CA ALA A 90 -13.19 -0.42 3.50
C ALA A 90 -11.92 0.31 3.02
N GLY A 91 -10.77 -0.05 3.56
CA GLY A 91 -9.50 0.50 3.14
C GLY A 91 -9.12 0.10 1.71
N SER A 92 -9.37 -1.14 1.29
CA SER A 92 -9.16 -1.60 -0.09
C SER A 92 -10.05 -0.86 -1.08
N ILE A 93 -11.33 -0.63 -0.74
CA ILE A 93 -12.24 0.21 -1.51
C ILE A 93 -11.66 1.63 -1.67
N GLY A 94 -11.22 2.24 -0.57
CA GLY A 94 -10.60 3.56 -0.59
C GLY A 94 -9.34 3.61 -1.46
N GLN A 95 -8.45 2.61 -1.36
CA GLN A 95 -7.25 2.54 -2.19
C GLN A 95 -7.57 2.38 -3.68
N VAL A 96 -8.53 1.52 -4.04
CA VAL A 96 -8.98 1.36 -5.43
C VAL A 96 -9.56 2.67 -5.96
N ALA A 97 -10.42 3.34 -5.19
CA ALA A 97 -11.00 4.62 -5.58
C ALA A 97 -9.93 5.71 -5.80
N LEU A 98 -8.92 5.79 -4.95
CA LEU A 98 -7.81 6.73 -5.14
C LEU A 98 -6.94 6.39 -6.37
N LEU A 99 -6.64 5.10 -6.59
CA LEU A 99 -5.84 4.64 -7.72
C LEU A 99 -6.55 4.90 -9.06
N GLN A 100 -7.87 4.70 -9.13
CA GLN A 100 -8.69 4.97 -10.32
C GLN A 100 -8.73 6.46 -10.68
N GLN A 101 -8.54 7.34 -9.71
CA GLN A 101 -8.49 8.78 -9.97
C GLN A 101 -7.15 9.23 -10.57
N ILE A 102 -6.11 8.40 -10.61
CA ILE A 102 -4.82 8.77 -11.20
C ILE A 102 -4.97 8.85 -12.71
N ASP A 103 -4.85 10.06 -13.24
CA ASP A 103 -4.99 10.37 -14.65
C ASP A 103 -3.61 10.81 -15.18
N PHE A 104 -3.02 9.97 -16.05
CA PHE A 104 -1.69 10.19 -16.61
C PHE A 104 -1.66 11.23 -17.74
N SER A 105 -2.82 11.75 -18.16
CA SER A 105 -2.92 12.87 -19.10
C SER A 105 -2.79 14.23 -18.42
N LYS A 106 -2.79 14.28 -17.09
CA LYS A 106 -2.65 15.52 -16.30
C LYS A 106 -1.18 15.92 -16.08
N PRO A 107 -0.91 17.17 -15.64
CA PRO A 107 0.44 17.59 -15.28
C PRO A 107 1.11 16.65 -14.28
N LEU A 108 2.44 16.51 -14.41
CA LEU A 108 3.25 15.59 -13.61
C LEU A 108 3.07 15.78 -12.09
N VAL A 109 2.94 17.04 -11.66
CA VAL A 109 2.69 17.42 -10.27
C VAL A 109 1.39 16.81 -9.73
N ASP A 110 0.32 16.79 -10.53
CA ASP A 110 -0.97 16.23 -10.12
C ASP A 110 -0.90 14.71 -9.98
N ILE A 111 -0.23 14.03 -10.91
CA ILE A 111 -0.02 12.58 -10.87
C ILE A 111 0.74 12.22 -9.59
N ARG A 112 1.84 12.91 -9.31
CA ARG A 112 2.65 12.68 -8.10
C ARG A 112 1.88 12.94 -6.82
N LYS A 113 1.11 14.02 -6.75
CA LYS A 113 0.28 14.35 -5.59
C LYS A 113 -0.72 13.24 -5.29
N LYS A 114 -1.35 12.66 -6.32
CA LYS A 114 -2.26 11.51 -6.15
C LYS A 114 -1.54 10.24 -5.70
N ILE A 115 -0.35 9.95 -6.25
CA ILE A 115 0.47 8.81 -5.79
C ILE A 115 0.89 8.97 -4.31
N GLN A 116 1.24 10.19 -3.88
CA GLN A 116 1.54 10.49 -2.49
C GLN A 116 0.32 10.34 -1.56
N LEU A 117 -0.86 10.71 -2.03
CA LEU A 117 -2.11 10.52 -1.29
C LEU A 117 -2.37 9.04 -1.03
N VAL A 118 -2.19 8.17 -2.04
CA VAL A 118 -2.27 6.71 -1.89
C VAL A 118 -1.27 6.21 -0.84
N ASN A 119 -0.04 6.73 -0.83
CA ASN A 119 0.96 6.36 0.17
C ASN A 119 0.58 6.77 1.60
N THR A 120 -0.10 7.90 1.76
CA THR A 120 -0.52 8.42 3.08
C THR A 120 -1.53 7.47 3.75
N GLN A 121 -2.44 6.89 2.96
CA GLN A 121 -3.41 5.92 3.46
C GLN A 121 -2.76 4.64 4.00
N ASN A 122 -1.56 4.27 3.54
CA ASN A 122 -0.86 3.09 4.04
C ASN A 122 -0.47 3.20 5.51
N ILE A 123 -0.26 4.41 6.07
CA ILE A 123 0.05 4.54 7.51
C ILE A 123 -1.11 4.07 8.37
N LEU A 124 -2.36 4.39 7.99
CA LEU A 124 -3.53 3.95 8.73
C LEU A 124 -3.63 2.42 8.75
N PHE A 125 -3.32 1.76 7.63
CA PHE A 125 -3.24 0.31 7.56
C PHE A 125 -2.17 -0.29 8.47
N ILE A 126 -0.98 0.32 8.54
CA ILE A 126 0.08 -0.17 9.45
C ILE A 126 -0.37 -0.05 10.91
N LYS A 127 -1.03 1.07 11.27
CA LYS A 127 -1.58 1.25 12.62
C LYS A 127 -2.60 0.17 12.95
N LEU A 128 -3.45 -0.19 11.99
CA LEU A 128 -4.43 -1.26 12.14
C LEU A 128 -3.77 -2.63 12.32
N ILE A 129 -2.75 -2.95 11.52
CA ILE A 129 -1.97 -4.19 11.66
C ILE A 129 -1.31 -4.25 13.04
N LEU A 130 -0.78 -3.13 13.53
CA LEU A 130 -0.20 -3.08 14.87
C LEU A 130 -1.25 -3.29 15.96
N LEU A 131 -2.44 -2.72 15.77
CA LEU A 131 -3.58 -2.89 16.67
C LEU A 131 -4.13 -4.32 16.68
N SER A 132 -3.98 -5.09 15.60
CA SER A 132 -4.39 -6.49 15.56
C SER A 132 -3.43 -7.44 16.28
N ILE A 133 -2.19 -7.01 16.60
CA ILE A 133 -1.18 -7.89 17.25
C ILE A 133 -1.67 -8.51 18.56
N PRO A 134 -2.29 -7.79 19.51
CA PRO A 134 -2.80 -8.39 20.76
C PRO A 134 -3.99 -9.33 20.54
N LEU A 135 -4.59 -9.28 19.35
CA LEU A 135 -5.80 -10.02 18.98
C LEU A 135 -5.47 -11.18 18.03
N TRP A 136 -4.19 -11.52 17.88
CA TRP A 136 -3.74 -12.59 16.98
C TRP A 136 -4.38 -13.95 17.30
N TRP A 137 -4.76 -14.18 18.57
CA TRP A 137 -5.35 -15.44 18.99
C TRP A 137 -6.78 -15.63 18.54
N SER A 138 -7.54 -14.55 18.36
CA SER A 138 -8.87 -14.64 17.73
C SER A 138 -8.76 -15.20 16.32
N PHE A 139 -7.67 -14.88 15.60
CA PHE A 139 -7.37 -15.49 14.31
C PHE A 139 -6.97 -16.96 14.44
N SER A 140 -6.14 -17.32 15.43
CA SER A 140 -5.72 -18.71 15.66
C SER A 140 -6.89 -19.64 16.04
N LEU A 141 -7.74 -19.23 16.98
CA LEU A 141 -8.92 -20.02 17.40
C LEU A 141 -9.85 -20.28 16.21
N LEU A 142 -10.17 -19.21 15.49
CA LEU A 142 -11.06 -19.29 14.33
C LEU A 142 -10.47 -20.14 13.21
N SER A 143 -9.19 -19.95 12.87
CA SER A 143 -8.57 -20.67 11.75
C SER A 143 -8.40 -22.16 12.03
N LEU A 144 -8.04 -22.55 13.24
CA LEU A 144 -7.94 -23.97 13.60
C LEU A 144 -9.29 -24.67 13.53
N ASP A 145 -10.35 -24.02 14.01
CA ASP A 145 -11.69 -24.56 13.89
C ASP A 145 -12.13 -24.66 12.42
N VAL A 146 -12.02 -23.57 11.66
CA VAL A 146 -12.47 -23.52 10.25
C VAL A 146 -11.71 -24.52 9.35
N PHE A 147 -10.40 -24.66 9.52
CA PHE A 147 -9.58 -25.49 8.63
C PHE A 147 -9.41 -26.93 9.10
N LEU A 148 -9.42 -27.19 10.41
CA LEU A 148 -9.12 -28.49 10.99
C LEU A 148 -10.30 -29.08 11.80
N GLY A 149 -11.39 -28.32 11.99
CA GLY A 149 -12.48 -28.69 12.89
C GLY A 149 -12.01 -28.82 14.34
N PHE A 150 -10.93 -28.14 14.70
CA PHE A 150 -10.29 -28.28 16.00
C PHE A 150 -10.51 -27.04 16.86
N ASP A 151 -11.38 -27.19 17.86
CA ASP A 151 -11.57 -26.17 18.89
C ASP A 151 -10.39 -26.18 19.87
N LEU A 152 -9.45 -25.26 19.68
CA LEU A 152 -8.31 -25.11 20.56
C LEU A 152 -8.74 -24.68 21.97
N TYR A 153 -9.82 -23.93 22.12
CA TYR A 153 -10.21 -23.35 23.42
C TYR A 153 -10.58 -24.43 24.45
N THR A 154 -11.26 -25.49 24.03
CA THR A 154 -11.69 -26.60 24.90
C THR A 154 -10.53 -27.42 25.47
N HIS A 155 -9.33 -27.28 24.91
CA HIS A 155 -8.14 -28.01 25.30
C HIS A 155 -7.17 -27.17 26.16
N LEU A 156 -7.52 -25.91 26.45
CA LEU A 156 -6.69 -25.00 27.24
C LEU A 156 -7.03 -25.06 28.73
N ASN A 157 -6.01 -24.90 29.55
CA ASN A 157 -6.16 -24.75 30.99
C ASN A 157 -6.58 -23.32 31.34
N ASP A 158 -7.50 -23.15 32.29
CA ASP A 158 -7.95 -21.84 32.80
C ASP A 158 -6.82 -20.93 33.27
N VAL A 159 -5.77 -21.51 33.86
CA VAL A 159 -4.56 -20.77 34.29
C VAL A 159 -3.83 -20.19 33.08
N PHE A 160 -3.74 -20.96 31.99
CA PHE A 160 -3.12 -20.52 30.74
C PHE A 160 -3.95 -19.39 30.10
N ILE A 161 -5.28 -19.53 30.04
CA ILE A 161 -6.18 -18.51 29.50
C ILE A 161 -6.04 -17.20 30.28
N SER A 162 -6.00 -17.28 31.61
CA SER A 162 -5.84 -16.11 32.48
C SER A 162 -4.51 -15.41 32.24
N TRP A 163 -3.41 -16.16 32.17
CA TRP A 163 -2.10 -15.58 31.89
C TRP A 163 -2.03 -14.94 30.50
N TYR A 164 -2.61 -15.62 29.51
CA TYR A 164 -2.69 -15.11 28.15
C TYR A 164 -3.44 -13.77 28.10
N LEU A 165 -4.59 -13.65 28.75
CA LEU A 165 -5.36 -12.40 28.82
C LEU A 165 -4.57 -11.26 29.46
N ILE A 166 -3.88 -11.53 30.57
CA ILE A 166 -3.05 -10.53 31.25
C ILE A 166 -1.91 -10.06 30.33
N CYS A 167 -1.18 -10.99 29.71
CA CYS A 167 -0.07 -10.67 28.82
C CYS A 167 -0.52 -9.86 27.59
N ASN A 168 -1.64 -10.22 26.96
CA ASN A 168 -2.14 -9.48 25.79
C ASN A 168 -2.67 -8.11 26.17
N THR A 169 -3.36 -7.98 27.30
CA THR A 169 -3.80 -6.69 27.83
C THR A 169 -2.60 -5.78 28.13
N ALA A 170 -1.54 -6.33 28.74
CA ALA A 170 -0.30 -5.60 28.96
C ALA A 170 0.38 -5.17 27.65
N LEU A 171 0.30 -6.00 26.59
CA LEU A 171 0.87 -5.71 25.27
C LEU A 171 0.17 -4.56 24.55
N VAL A 172 -1.09 -4.25 24.89
CA VAL A 172 -1.83 -3.10 24.31
C VAL A 172 -1.10 -1.78 24.59
N ILE A 173 -0.49 -1.63 25.77
CA ILE A 173 0.20 -0.39 26.19
C ILE A 173 1.37 -0.03 25.24
N PRO A 174 2.39 -0.87 25.03
CA PRO A 174 3.48 -0.56 24.11
C PRO A 174 2.99 -0.41 22.66
N ILE A 175 1.93 -1.11 22.25
CA ILE A 175 1.37 -0.98 20.90
C ILE A 175 0.71 0.38 20.70
N ILE A 176 -0.08 0.87 21.67
CA ILE A 176 -0.65 2.22 21.61
C ILE A 176 0.47 3.26 21.53
N TRP A 177 1.53 3.09 22.32
CA TRP A 177 2.71 3.97 22.25
C TRP A 177 3.35 3.97 20.85
N LEU A 178 3.53 2.80 20.24
CA LEU A 178 4.07 2.67 18.88
C LEU A 178 3.14 3.32 17.83
N ILE A 179 1.82 3.10 17.91
CA ILE A 179 0.82 3.69 17.00
C ILE A 179 0.85 5.22 17.06
N ASN A 180 0.99 5.79 18.26
CA ASN A 180 1.07 7.23 18.47
C ASN A 180 2.38 7.82 17.93
N LYS A 181 3.49 7.07 18.03
CA LYS A 181 4.77 7.48 17.42
C LYS A 181 4.81 7.31 15.91
N LEU A 182 4.00 6.42 15.33
CA LEU A 182 3.94 6.17 13.89
C LEU A 182 3.19 7.30 13.15
N THR A 183 3.90 8.37 12.83
CA THR A 183 3.40 9.51 12.04
C THR A 183 4.50 10.07 11.15
N TYR A 184 4.13 10.69 10.03
CA TYR A 184 5.08 11.35 9.12
C TYR A 184 5.90 12.44 9.83
N LYS A 185 5.36 13.07 10.90
CA LYS A 185 6.08 14.05 11.73
C LYS A 185 7.28 13.44 12.48
N ASN A 186 7.23 12.15 12.76
CA ASN A 186 8.25 11.43 13.53
C ASN A 186 9.23 10.67 12.63
N THR A 187 9.31 11.03 11.34
CA THR A 187 10.24 10.44 10.36
C THR A 187 11.72 10.69 10.67
N HIS A 188 12.03 11.59 11.61
CA HIS A 188 13.36 11.74 12.20
C HIS A 188 13.81 10.50 13.00
N ILE A 189 12.87 9.70 13.50
CA ILE A 189 13.16 8.47 14.24
C ILE A 189 13.46 7.34 13.26
N GLY A 190 14.64 6.71 13.38
CA GLY A 190 15.13 5.72 12.42
C GLY A 190 14.20 4.53 12.17
N TRP A 191 13.59 3.98 13.23
CA TRP A 191 12.63 2.88 13.09
C TRP A 191 11.32 3.31 12.45
N VAL A 192 10.79 4.50 12.77
CA VAL A 192 9.56 5.06 12.15
C VAL A 192 9.78 5.25 10.65
N ARG A 193 10.92 5.84 10.27
CA ARG A 193 11.31 6.01 8.87
C ARG A 193 11.42 4.67 8.14
N LYS A 194 12.05 3.66 8.75
CA LYS A 194 12.21 2.33 8.16
C LYS A 194 10.85 1.64 7.98
N THR A 195 9.96 1.72 8.97
CA THR A 195 8.61 1.15 8.88
C THR A 195 7.80 1.85 7.79
N ILE A 196 7.72 3.19 7.80
CA ILE A 196 7.01 3.94 6.77
C ILE A 196 7.61 3.65 5.38
N GLY A 197 8.93 3.54 5.25
CA GLY A 197 9.60 3.24 3.99
C GLY A 197 9.38 1.81 3.47
N LEU A 198 9.23 0.83 4.36
CA LEU A 198 8.91 -0.56 3.99
C LEU A 198 7.49 -0.70 3.45
N PHE A 199 6.54 0.02 4.07
CA PHE A 199 5.12 -0.06 3.75
C PHE A 199 4.66 1.00 2.74
N SER A 200 5.42 2.08 2.53
CA SER A 200 5.30 2.94 1.34
C SER A 200 5.67 2.09 0.14
N GLY A 201 4.64 1.54 -0.52
CA GLY A 201 4.77 0.41 -1.42
C GLY A 201 5.89 0.57 -2.43
N LYS A 202 6.77 -0.44 -2.54
CA LYS A 202 7.87 -0.46 -3.52
C LYS A 202 7.41 -0.10 -4.95
N LYS A 203 6.15 -0.42 -5.30
CA LYS A 203 5.54 -0.11 -6.60
C LYS A 203 5.18 1.38 -6.76
N THR A 204 4.63 2.04 -5.74
CA THR A 204 4.36 3.49 -5.80
C THR A 204 5.65 4.28 -5.80
N ARG A 205 6.67 3.83 -5.04
CA ARG A 205 8.00 4.44 -5.07
C ARG A 205 8.63 4.36 -6.45
N LYS A 206 8.63 3.19 -7.08
CA LYS A 206 9.11 3.03 -8.47
C LYS A 206 8.31 3.86 -9.48
N ALA A 207 7.00 3.97 -9.29
CA ALA A 207 6.16 4.83 -10.12
C ALA A 207 6.60 6.31 -10.00
N THR A 208 6.85 6.80 -8.78
CA THR A 208 7.39 8.15 -8.55
C THR A 208 8.82 8.31 -9.08
N GLU A 209 9.69 7.30 -8.94
CA GLU A 209 11.05 7.32 -9.50
C GLU A 209 11.02 7.55 -11.03
N TYR A 210 10.17 6.82 -11.77
CA TYR A 210 9.99 7.07 -13.22
C TYR A 210 9.46 8.46 -13.54
N LEU A 211 8.58 9.02 -12.69
CA LEU A 211 8.10 10.38 -12.87
C LEU A 211 9.17 11.42 -12.57
N ASN A 212 10.10 11.16 -11.64
CA ASN A 212 11.24 12.04 -11.35
C ASN A 212 12.23 12.07 -12.51
N GLU A 213 12.51 10.91 -13.13
CA GLU A 213 13.36 10.85 -14.33
C GLU A 213 12.84 11.72 -15.47
N ILE A 214 11.52 11.89 -15.61
CA ILE A 214 10.92 12.80 -16.60
C ILE A 214 11.23 14.27 -16.29
N GLU A 215 11.14 14.68 -15.03
CA GLU A 215 11.40 16.06 -14.61
C GLU A 215 12.87 16.43 -14.76
N ASP A 216 13.77 15.48 -14.48
CA ASP A 216 15.21 15.64 -14.73
C ASP A 216 15.50 15.80 -16.23
N LEU A 217 14.79 15.07 -17.11
CA LEU A 217 14.91 15.21 -18.56
C LEU A 217 14.38 16.56 -19.09
N GLU A 218 13.39 17.14 -18.40
CA GLU A 218 12.80 18.45 -18.69
C GLU A 218 13.62 19.62 -18.10
N GLY A 219 14.61 19.34 -17.25
CA GLY A 219 15.50 20.35 -16.65
C GLY A 219 14.83 21.22 -15.58
N LEU A 220 13.73 20.75 -14.97
CA LEU A 220 12.92 21.51 -14.02
C LEU A 220 13.45 21.48 -12.56
N THR A 221 14.67 21.01 -12.33
CA THR A 221 15.27 20.92 -10.99
C THR A 221 15.94 22.21 -10.48
N HIS A 222 15.83 23.31 -11.22
CA HIS A 222 16.33 24.63 -10.81
C HIS A 222 15.32 25.76 -11.09
N LEU A 223 14.16 25.71 -10.43
CA LEU A 223 13.28 26.85 -10.12
C LEU A 223 12.53 26.55 -8.81
#